data_AF-A0A927UYU6-F1
#
_entry.id   AF-A0A927UYU6-F1
#
_cell.length_a   1.000
_cell.length_b   1.000
_cell.length_c   1.000
_cell.angle_alpha   90.00
_cell.angle_beta   90.00
_cell.angle_gamma   90.00
#
_symmetry.space_group_name_H-M   'P 1'
#
loop_
_entity.id
_entity.type
_entity.pdbx_description
1 polymer ?
#
loop_
_entity_poly.entity_id
_entity_poly.type
_entity_poly.pdbx_seq_one_letter_code
_entity_poly.pdbx_strand_id
1 'polypeptide(L)'
;MIGIVMIMIGLLLSSIDINAVILAVYPEYHVIKDDPQLGEVIQRYVADNMLGDYLRLDLMSDLVGYVFMAIGVAMLIKYNKKFVGVYIPLLLTAVLYVVVRISPFIIPADKLVVYALALSFVQLLVEILMEKKLVYSFADATADIPNQRDTTLMKFGWIGAALCQAFLYFIVLVGLAQWIIIVYMVVRALFMLFCLDRMFRCRHYLGKTERD
;
A
#
# COMPACT_ATOMS: atom_id res chain seq x y z
N MET A 1 1.57 -20.65 11.69
CA MET A 1 0.76 -20.81 10.46
C MET A 1 -0.29 -19.72 10.31
N ILE A 2 -1.22 -19.56 11.27
CA ILE A 2 -2.28 -18.54 11.21
C ILE A 2 -1.72 -17.12 10.97
N GLY A 3 -0.67 -16.71 11.69
CA GLY A 3 -0.07 -15.37 11.50
C GLY A 3 0.46 -15.09 10.09
N ILE A 4 0.96 -16.10 9.38
CA ILE A 4 1.41 -15.96 7.98
C ILE A 4 0.21 -15.74 7.07
N VAL A 5 -0.84 -16.54 7.24
CA VAL A 5 -2.07 -16.41 6.46
C VAL A 5 -2.70 -15.03 6.66
N MET A 6 -2.71 -14.52 7.89
CA MET A 6 -3.19 -13.15 8.18
C MET A 6 -2.37 -12.09 7.44
N ILE A 7 -1.04 -12.19 7.43
CA ILE A 7 -0.17 -11.28 6.63
C ILE A 7 -0.48 -11.38 5.14
N MET A 8 -0.62 -12.60 4.62
CA MET A 8 -0.88 -12.82 3.19
C MET A 8 -2.22 -12.22 2.76
N ILE A 9 -3.27 -12.43 3.56
CA ILE A 9 -4.59 -11.82 3.33
C ILE A 9 -4.46 -10.30 3.39
N GLY A 10 -3.76 -9.77 4.40
CA GLY A 10 -3.59 -8.34 4.57
C GLY A 10 -2.87 -7.67 3.39
N LEU A 11 -1.78 -8.26 2.91
CA LEU A 11 -1.05 -7.79 1.73
C LEU A 11 -1.89 -7.86 0.44
N LEU A 12 -2.68 -8.92 0.29
CA LEU A 12 -3.56 -9.08 -0.87
C LEU A 12 -4.66 -8.01 -0.88
N LEU A 13 -5.30 -7.79 0.26
CA LEU A 13 -6.35 -6.77 0.40
C LEU A 13 -5.80 -5.36 0.14
N SER A 14 -4.62 -5.04 0.66
CA SER A 14 -3.92 -3.76 0.40
C SER A 14 -3.44 -3.60 -1.05
N SER A 15 -3.47 -4.66 -1.86
CA SER A 15 -3.05 -4.63 -3.27
C SER A 15 -4.22 -4.54 -4.24
N ILE A 16 -5.45 -4.76 -3.78
CA ILE A 16 -6.65 -4.81 -4.61
C ILE A 16 -7.59 -3.67 -4.19
N ASP A 17 -7.67 -2.62 -5.01
CA ASP A 17 -8.63 -1.53 -4.83
C ASP A 17 -10.04 -2.01 -5.20
N ILE A 18 -10.87 -2.37 -4.21
CA ILE A 18 -12.27 -2.74 -4.43
C ILE A 18 -13.14 -1.48 -4.38
N ASN A 19 -13.29 -0.84 -5.54
CA ASN A 19 -14.07 0.39 -5.74
C ASN A 19 -15.59 0.14 -5.79
N ALA A 20 -16.20 -0.38 -4.72
CA ALA A 20 -17.60 -0.84 -4.78
C ALA A 20 -18.67 0.17 -4.33
N VAL A 21 -18.38 1.10 -3.42
CA VAL A 21 -19.43 1.91 -2.77
C VAL A 21 -18.99 3.36 -2.53
N ILE A 22 -19.91 4.32 -2.72
CA ILE A 22 -19.72 5.74 -2.43
C ILE A 22 -20.24 6.04 -1.02
N LEU A 23 -19.44 6.69 -0.18
CA LEU A 23 -19.77 7.04 1.22
C LEU A 23 -20.23 8.49 1.37
N ALA A 24 -19.58 9.43 0.69
CA ALA A 24 -19.91 10.86 0.75
C ALA A 24 -19.43 11.59 -0.50
N VAL A 25 -20.05 12.74 -0.80
CA VAL A 25 -19.59 13.66 -1.86
C VAL A 25 -18.61 14.64 -1.23
N TYR A 26 -17.48 14.88 -1.88
CA TYR A 26 -16.53 15.90 -1.43
C TYR A 26 -17.08 17.31 -1.69
N PRO A 27 -16.69 18.31 -0.87
CA PRO A 27 -17.05 19.70 -1.16
C PRO A 27 -16.44 20.15 -2.49
N GLU A 28 -17.18 20.97 -3.24
CA GLU A 28 -16.72 21.51 -4.52
C GLU A 28 -15.41 22.31 -4.34
N TYR A 29 -14.42 21.97 -5.14
CA TYR A 29 -13.14 22.68 -5.21
C TYR A 29 -13.07 23.49 -6.51
N HIS A 30 -12.55 24.71 -6.42
CA HIS A 30 -12.35 25.57 -7.59
C HIS A 30 -10.86 25.67 -7.90
N VAL A 31 -10.52 25.53 -9.18
CA VAL A 31 -9.16 25.75 -9.69
C VAL A 31 -8.79 27.22 -9.48
N ILE A 32 -7.66 27.47 -8.81
CA ILE A 32 -7.15 28.82 -8.60
C ILE A 32 -6.39 29.21 -9.86
N LYS A 33 -6.96 30.16 -10.61
CA LYS A 33 -6.29 30.77 -11.76
C LYS A 33 -5.14 31.65 -11.26
N ASP A 34 -3.97 31.54 -11.89
CA ASP A 34 -2.75 32.28 -11.56
C ASP A 34 -2.08 31.96 -10.20
N ASP A 35 -2.15 30.72 -9.71
CA ASP A 35 -1.39 30.29 -8.53
C ASP A 35 0.13 30.21 -8.85
N PRO A 36 1.00 31.00 -8.18
CA PRO A 36 2.45 30.96 -8.39
C PRO A 36 3.11 29.65 -7.93
N GLN A 37 2.43 28.80 -7.15
CA GLN A 37 2.99 27.54 -6.62
C GLN A 37 2.67 26.32 -7.49
N LEU A 38 1.54 26.33 -8.22
CA LEU A 38 1.07 25.15 -8.93
C LEU A 38 0.30 25.51 -10.21
N GLY A 39 0.76 25.03 -11.37
CA GLY A 39 0.09 25.27 -12.65
C GLY A 39 -1.30 24.65 -12.72
N GLU A 40 -2.22 25.31 -13.43
CA GLU A 40 -3.63 24.91 -13.56
C GLU A 40 -3.84 23.46 -14.03
N VAL A 41 -2.93 22.94 -14.85
CA VAL A 41 -2.96 21.56 -15.36
C VAL A 41 -2.79 20.54 -14.22
N ILE A 42 -1.84 20.79 -13.32
CA ILE A 42 -1.59 19.89 -12.17
C ILE A 42 -2.75 19.97 -11.19
N GLN A 43 -3.33 21.16 -11.00
CA GLN A 43 -4.51 21.33 -10.15
C GLN A 43 -5.68 20.47 -10.64
N ARG A 44 -5.99 20.52 -11.94
CA ARG A 44 -7.06 19.69 -12.52
C ARG A 44 -6.76 18.20 -12.41
N TYR A 45 -5.52 17.80 -12.68
CA TYR A 45 -5.12 16.39 -12.59
C TYR A 45 -5.26 15.81 -11.19
N VAL A 46 -4.83 16.54 -10.16
CA VAL A 46 -4.96 16.10 -8.77
C VAL A 46 -6.41 16.10 -8.33
N ALA A 47 -7.16 17.15 -8.68
CA ALA A 47 -8.55 17.28 -8.28
C ALA A 47 -9.44 16.22 -8.94
N ASP A 48 -9.37 16.08 -10.27
CA ASP A 48 -10.25 15.19 -11.04
C ASP A 48 -9.83 13.71 -10.93
N ASN A 49 -8.53 13.42 -10.91
CA ASN A 49 -8.05 12.03 -11.02
C ASN A 49 -7.56 11.42 -9.71
N MET A 50 -6.99 12.20 -8.78
CA MET A 50 -6.49 11.65 -7.50
C MET A 50 -7.50 11.76 -6.35
N LEU A 51 -8.12 12.94 -6.20
CA LEU A 51 -9.16 13.16 -5.19
C LEU A 51 -10.50 12.62 -5.70
N GLY A 52 -10.89 13.01 -6.92
CA GLY A 52 -12.21 12.79 -7.47
C GLY A 52 -13.29 13.52 -6.67
N ASP A 53 -14.56 13.30 -7.04
CA ASP A 53 -15.68 14.03 -6.42
C ASP A 53 -16.29 13.31 -5.20
N TYR A 54 -15.83 12.10 -4.89
CA TYR A 54 -16.49 11.22 -3.93
C TYR A 54 -15.51 10.53 -2.97
N LEU A 55 -15.87 10.53 -1.69
CA LEU A 55 -15.33 9.61 -0.70
C LEU A 55 -15.85 8.20 -1.01
N ARG A 56 -14.98 7.28 -1.41
CA ARG A 56 -15.33 5.88 -1.70
C ARG A 56 -14.98 4.95 -0.53
N LEU A 57 -15.71 3.85 -0.41
CA LEU A 57 -15.56 2.75 0.56
C LEU A 57 -14.33 1.87 0.28
N ASP A 58 -13.32 2.44 -0.37
CA ASP A 58 -11.95 1.93 -0.44
C ASP A 58 -11.36 1.76 0.97
N LEU A 59 -11.85 2.59 1.90
CA LEU A 59 -11.46 2.65 3.30
C LEU A 59 -11.52 1.31 4.04
N MET A 60 -12.44 0.42 3.68
CA MET A 60 -12.60 -0.83 4.44
C MET A 60 -11.62 -1.91 4.01
N SER A 61 -11.32 -2.06 2.72
CA SER A 61 -10.42 -3.13 2.26
C SER A 61 -9.01 -2.92 2.79
N ASP A 62 -8.49 -1.68 2.67
CA ASP A 62 -7.13 -1.36 3.09
C ASP A 62 -6.98 -1.33 4.60
N LEU A 63 -7.93 -0.72 5.33
CA LEU A 63 -7.89 -0.73 6.80
C LEU A 63 -8.01 -2.16 7.35
N VAL A 64 -8.89 -2.98 6.78
CA VAL A 64 -8.99 -4.40 7.14
C VAL A 64 -7.68 -5.13 6.80
N GLY A 65 -7.07 -4.81 5.67
CA GLY A 65 -5.74 -5.28 5.28
C GLY A 65 -4.67 -4.96 6.33
N TYR A 66 -4.60 -3.71 6.79
CA TYR A 66 -3.68 -3.28 7.84
C TYR A 66 -3.95 -3.96 9.19
N VAL A 67 -5.22 -4.18 9.55
CA VAL A 67 -5.59 -4.93 10.76
C VAL A 67 -5.11 -6.38 10.67
N PHE A 68 -5.34 -7.05 9.54
CA PHE A 68 -4.86 -8.41 9.31
C PHE A 68 -3.33 -8.49 9.35
N MET A 69 -2.63 -7.55 8.73
CA MET A 69 -1.18 -7.45 8.82
C MET A 69 -0.72 -7.24 10.27
N ALA A 70 -1.36 -6.36 11.04
CA ALA A 70 -1.00 -6.08 12.43
C ALA A 70 -1.16 -7.31 13.33
N ILE A 71 -2.26 -8.07 13.17
CA ILE A 71 -2.50 -9.33 13.89
C ILE A 71 -1.45 -10.36 13.48
N GLY A 72 -1.21 -10.51 12.18
CA GLY A 72 -0.24 -11.47 11.67
C GLY A 72 1.18 -11.18 12.14
N VAL A 73 1.60 -9.91 12.11
CA VAL A 73 2.87 -9.42 12.67
C VAL A 73 2.95 -9.76 14.16
N ALA A 74 1.90 -9.47 14.95
CA ALA A 74 1.87 -9.75 16.39
C ALA A 74 2.19 -11.21 16.71
N MET A 75 1.58 -12.12 15.95
CA MET A 75 1.78 -13.57 16.08
C MET A 75 3.18 -14.03 15.66
N LEU A 76 3.85 -13.26 14.79
CA LEU A 76 5.18 -13.59 14.28
C LEU A 76 6.34 -12.98 15.07
N ILE A 77 6.09 -11.99 15.94
CA ILE A 77 7.13 -11.37 16.81
C ILE A 77 7.91 -12.44 17.60
N LYS A 78 7.24 -13.49 18.06
CA LYS A 78 7.86 -14.57 18.83
C LYS A 78 8.94 -15.34 18.06
N TYR A 79 8.93 -15.28 16.74
CA TYR A 79 9.93 -15.94 15.88
C TYR A 79 11.06 -14.98 15.47
N ASN A 80 10.76 -13.68 15.33
CA ASN A 80 11.78 -12.68 14.98
C ASN A 80 11.40 -11.29 15.51
N LYS A 81 12.24 -10.70 16.36
CA LYS A 81 12.01 -9.36 16.93
C LYS A 81 12.00 -8.24 15.88
N LYS A 82 12.55 -8.46 14.68
CA LYS A 82 12.50 -7.49 13.58
C LYS A 82 11.05 -7.14 13.17
N PHE A 83 10.09 -8.04 13.40
CA PHE A 83 8.66 -7.78 13.20
C PHE A 83 8.13 -6.60 14.02
N VAL A 84 8.73 -6.28 15.18
CA VAL A 84 8.35 -5.09 15.97
C VAL A 84 8.58 -3.80 15.16
N GLY A 85 9.64 -3.77 14.34
CA GLY A 85 9.96 -2.63 13.49
C GLY A 85 8.99 -2.40 12.32
N VAL A 86 8.05 -3.32 12.08
CA VAL A 86 6.98 -3.23 11.07
C VAL A 86 5.78 -2.43 11.57
N TYR A 87 5.54 -2.37 12.88
CA TYR A 87 4.40 -1.61 13.43
C TYR A 87 4.45 -0.12 13.12
N ILE A 88 5.65 0.47 13.17
CA ILE A 88 5.84 1.91 12.94
C ILE A 88 5.32 2.29 11.54
N PRO A 89 5.84 1.71 10.43
CA PRO A 89 5.32 2.06 9.11
C PRO A 89 3.88 1.59 8.92
N LEU A 90 3.44 0.47 9.50
CA LEU A 90 2.05 0.00 9.38
C LEU A 90 1.05 0.99 9.99
N LEU A 91 1.30 1.46 11.20
CA LEU A 91 0.45 2.45 11.87
C LEU A 91 0.50 3.79 11.13
N LEU A 92 1.69 4.20 10.68
CA LEU A 92 1.84 5.43 9.92
C LEU A 92 1.08 5.37 8.60
N THR A 93 1.13 4.26 7.87
CA THR A 93 0.34 4.02 6.66
C THR A 93 -1.14 4.13 6.95
N ALA A 94 -1.65 3.42 7.97
CA ALA A 94 -3.07 3.44 8.30
C ALA A 94 -3.57 4.85 8.69
N VAL A 95 -2.78 5.60 9.45
CA VAL A 95 -3.12 6.99 9.81
C VAL A 95 -3.07 7.90 8.58
N LEU A 96 -2.02 7.83 7.77
CA LEU A 96 -1.90 8.64 6.55
C LEU A 96 -3.04 8.37 5.58
N TYR A 97 -3.40 7.10 5.39
CA TYR A 97 -4.51 6.69 4.56
C TYR A 97 -5.81 7.38 4.97
N VAL A 98 -6.15 7.37 6.26
CA VAL A 98 -7.33 8.05 6.80
C VAL A 98 -7.23 9.57 6.63
N VAL A 99 -6.06 10.15 6.94
CA VAL A 99 -5.83 11.60 6.85
C VAL A 99 -5.98 12.10 5.41
N VAL A 100 -5.41 11.41 4.42
CA VAL A 100 -5.50 11.76 2.99
C VAL A 100 -6.96 11.75 2.55
N ARG A 101 -7.73 10.74 2.98
CA ARG A 101 -9.13 10.60 2.57
C ARG A 101 -10.08 11.60 3.23
N ILE A 102 -9.81 11.99 4.47
CA ILE A 102 -10.59 13.00 5.18
C ILE A 102 -10.13 14.42 4.82
N SER A 103 -8.93 14.59 4.26
CA SER A 103 -8.34 15.89 3.92
C SER A 103 -9.27 16.86 3.16
N PRO A 104 -10.15 16.43 2.23
CA PRO A 104 -11.07 17.33 1.53
C PRO A 104 -12.12 17.98 2.43
N PHE A 105 -12.40 17.42 3.61
CA PHE A 105 -13.37 17.99 4.57
C PHE A 105 -12.73 18.96 5.57
N ILE A 106 -11.41 18.85 5.79
CA ILE A 106 -10.70 19.60 6.84
C ILE A 106 -9.90 20.75 6.23
N ILE A 107 -9.28 20.52 5.07
CA ILE A 107 -8.37 21.48 4.44
C ILE A 107 -9.18 22.40 3.52
N PRO A 108 -9.01 23.73 3.64
CA PRO A 108 -9.69 24.65 2.74
C PRO A 108 -9.24 24.46 1.28
N ALA A 109 -10.17 24.71 0.35
CA ALA A 109 -10.03 24.35 -1.06
C ALA A 109 -8.80 24.99 -1.75
N ASP A 110 -8.34 26.15 -1.26
CA ASP A 110 -7.20 26.89 -1.80
C ASP A 110 -5.87 26.14 -1.64
N LYS A 111 -5.77 25.28 -0.62
CA LYS A 111 -4.56 24.51 -0.31
C LYS A 111 -4.72 23.02 -0.51
N LEU A 112 -5.97 22.56 -0.60
CA LEU A 112 -6.32 21.14 -0.63
C LEU A 112 -5.53 20.36 -1.67
N VAL A 113 -5.38 20.89 -2.89
CA VAL A 113 -4.68 20.22 -3.99
C VAL A 113 -3.22 19.91 -3.65
N VAL A 114 -2.48 20.91 -3.17
CA VAL A 114 -1.05 20.76 -2.84
C VAL A 114 -0.87 19.79 -1.68
N TYR A 115 -1.69 19.92 -0.64
CA TYR A 115 -1.64 19.02 0.52
C TYR A 115 -2.06 17.60 0.16
N ALA A 116 -3.10 17.41 -0.64
CA ALA A 116 -3.56 16.11 -1.08
C ALA A 116 -2.47 15.40 -1.88
N LEU A 117 -1.84 16.09 -2.85
CA LEU A 117 -0.72 15.55 -3.63
C LEU A 117 0.49 15.19 -2.75
N ALA A 118 0.86 16.08 -1.82
CA ALA A 118 1.99 15.84 -0.92
C ALA A 118 1.72 14.65 0.02
N LEU A 119 0.52 14.60 0.63
CA LEU A 119 0.13 13.54 1.54
C LEU A 119 -0.01 12.20 0.82
N SER A 120 -0.59 12.16 -0.38
CA SER A 120 -0.71 10.94 -1.18
C SER A 120 0.66 10.41 -1.61
N PHE A 121 1.60 11.31 -1.94
CA PHE A 121 2.97 10.91 -2.26
C PHE A 121 3.69 10.33 -1.04
N VAL A 122 3.56 10.96 0.13
CA VAL A 122 4.11 10.43 1.39
C VAL A 122 3.46 9.08 1.73
N GLN A 123 2.15 8.95 1.55
CA GLN A 123 1.43 7.69 1.76
C GLN A 123 2.02 6.56 0.90
N LEU A 124 2.20 6.79 -0.41
CA LEU A 124 2.83 5.83 -1.32
C LEU A 124 4.20 5.37 -0.80
N LEU A 125 5.05 6.30 -0.37
CA LEU A 125 6.38 5.97 0.14
C LEU A 125 6.30 5.11 1.42
N VAL A 126 5.41 5.46 2.34
CA VAL A 126 5.25 4.73 3.61
C VAL A 126 4.67 3.34 3.36
N GLU A 127 3.71 3.18 2.43
CA GLU A 127 3.19 1.87 2.00
C GLU A 127 4.28 0.96 1.45
N ILE A 128 5.09 1.45 0.50
CA ILE A 128 6.21 0.68 -0.05
C ILE A 128 7.21 0.30 1.05
N LEU A 129 7.49 1.21 1.99
CA LEU A 129 8.38 0.93 3.13
C LEU A 129 7.79 -0.10 4.11
N MET A 130 6.48 -0.05 4.35
CA MET A 130 5.74 -1.00 5.17
C MET A 130 5.83 -2.40 4.58
N GLU A 131 5.47 -2.56 3.30
CA GLU A 131 5.54 -3.84 2.60
C GLU A 131 6.97 -4.38 2.56
N LYS A 132 7.96 -3.51 2.27
CA LYS A 132 9.38 -3.88 2.29
C LYS A 132 9.77 -4.45 3.64
N LYS A 133 9.48 -3.73 4.73
CA LYS A 133 9.87 -4.19 6.08
C LYS A 133 9.18 -5.50 6.43
N LEU A 134 7.92 -5.67 6.06
CA LEU A 134 7.15 -6.89 6.31
C LEU A 134 7.76 -8.09 5.56
N VAL A 135 7.96 -7.98 4.24
CA VAL A 135 8.51 -9.04 3.39
C VAL A 135 9.95 -9.38 3.78
N TYR A 136 10.78 -8.38 4.09
CA TYR A 136 12.16 -8.62 4.50
C TYR A 136 12.25 -9.21 5.91
N SER A 137 11.39 -8.81 6.86
CA SER A 137 11.35 -9.44 8.18
C SER A 137 10.93 -10.91 8.10
N PHE A 138 10.01 -11.22 7.18
CA PHE A 138 9.62 -12.61 6.89
C PHE A 138 10.74 -13.42 6.23
N ALA A 139 11.41 -12.84 5.24
CA ALA A 139 12.60 -13.44 4.61
C ALA A 139 13.65 -13.80 5.66
N ASP A 140 13.95 -12.86 6.57
CA ASP A 140 14.93 -13.08 7.64
C ASP A 140 14.47 -14.14 8.64
N ALA A 141 13.18 -14.18 8.99
CA ALA A 141 12.61 -15.18 9.90
C ALA A 141 12.56 -16.60 9.32
N THR A 142 12.77 -16.73 8.01
CA THR A 142 12.78 -17.99 7.27
C THR A 142 14.14 -18.23 6.59
N ALA A 143 15.17 -17.48 6.95
CA ALA A 143 16.48 -17.57 6.35
C ALA A 143 17.15 -18.90 6.73
N ASP A 144 17.18 -19.80 5.75
CA ASP A 144 17.86 -21.10 5.80
C ASP A 144 18.46 -21.36 4.41
N ILE A 145 19.57 -22.08 4.33
CA ILE A 145 20.31 -22.35 3.08
C ILE A 145 19.40 -22.92 1.97
N PRO A 146 18.57 -23.96 2.21
CA PRO A 146 17.65 -24.48 1.20
C PRO A 146 16.54 -23.49 0.81
N ASN A 147 16.29 -22.45 1.61
CA ASN A 147 15.23 -21.47 1.40
C ASN A 147 15.70 -20.17 0.71
N GLN A 148 17.00 -20.04 0.41
CA GLN A 148 17.57 -18.80 -0.15
C GLN A 148 16.99 -18.46 -1.53
N ARG A 149 16.74 -19.47 -2.37
CA ARG A 149 16.10 -19.28 -3.68
C ARG A 149 14.69 -18.71 -3.54
N ASP A 150 13.84 -19.36 -2.74
CA ASP A 150 12.44 -18.94 -2.58
C ASP A 150 12.33 -17.59 -1.87
N THR A 151 13.23 -17.30 -0.92
CA THR A 151 13.36 -15.99 -0.28
C THR A 151 13.73 -14.89 -1.29
N THR A 152 14.62 -15.19 -2.24
CA THR A 152 15.04 -14.22 -3.27
C THR A 152 13.91 -13.96 -4.27
N LEU A 153 13.19 -15.02 -4.68
CA LEU A 153 12.02 -14.91 -5.55
C LEU A 153 10.87 -14.15 -4.88
N MET A 154 10.66 -14.35 -3.58
CA MET A 154 9.69 -13.57 -2.80
C MET A 154 10.02 -12.07 -2.82
N LYS A 155 11.29 -11.71 -2.58
CA LYS A 155 11.74 -10.31 -2.67
C LYS A 155 11.57 -9.75 -4.09
N PHE A 156 11.85 -10.55 -5.11
CA PHE A 156 11.62 -10.15 -6.51
C PHE A 156 10.14 -9.89 -6.80
N GLY A 157 9.24 -10.76 -6.34
CA GLY A 157 7.79 -10.57 -6.45
C GLY A 157 7.33 -9.26 -5.82
N TRP A 158 7.82 -8.95 -4.62
CA TRP A 158 7.56 -7.68 -3.96
C TRP A 158 8.10 -6.48 -4.74
N ILE A 159 9.33 -6.53 -5.26
CA ILE A 159 9.90 -5.44 -6.08
C ILE A 159 9.03 -5.15 -7.29
N GLY A 160 8.56 -6.20 -7.99
CA GLY A 160 7.65 -6.05 -9.12
C GLY A 160 6.34 -5.36 -8.72
N ALA A 161 5.72 -5.79 -7.62
CA ALA A 161 4.50 -5.17 -7.10
C ALA A 161 4.70 -3.70 -6.70
N ALA A 162 5.80 -3.38 -5.99
CA ALA A 162 6.13 -2.02 -5.56
C ALA A 162 6.40 -1.08 -6.74
N LEU A 163 7.08 -1.55 -7.80
CA LEU A 163 7.26 -0.78 -9.02
C LEU A 163 5.92 -0.51 -9.70
N CYS A 164 5.07 -1.53 -9.84
CA CYS A 164 3.73 -1.35 -10.41
C CYS A 164 2.90 -0.34 -9.61
N GLN A 165 2.98 -0.36 -8.27
CA GLN A 165 2.29 0.61 -7.42
C GLN A 165 2.78 2.05 -7.63
N ALA A 166 4.11 2.25 -7.72
CA ALA A 166 4.68 3.56 -8.02
C ALA A 166 4.26 4.08 -9.41
N PHE A 167 4.22 3.20 -10.42
CA PHE A 167 3.72 3.56 -11.74
C PHE A 167 2.22 3.83 -11.75
N LEU A 168 1.41 3.02 -11.05
CA LEU A 168 -0.02 3.25 -10.90
C LEU A 168 -0.32 4.64 -10.33
N TYR A 169 0.40 5.04 -9.28
CA TYR A 169 0.28 6.37 -8.71
C TYR A 169 0.51 7.46 -9.77
N PHE A 170 1.55 7.33 -10.60
CA PHE A 170 1.83 8.29 -11.66
C PHE A 170 0.77 8.30 -12.77
N ILE A 171 0.30 7.11 -13.18
CA ILE A 171 -0.73 6.94 -14.21
C ILE A 171 -2.06 7.56 -13.75
N VAL A 172 -2.43 7.35 -12.48
CA VAL A 172 -3.61 7.97 -11.87
C VAL A 172 -3.45 9.48 -11.77
N LEU A 173 -2.29 9.96 -11.31
CA LEU A 173 -1.98 11.39 -11.25
C LEU A 173 -2.14 12.07 -12.62
N VAL A 174 -1.57 11.50 -13.68
CA VAL A 174 -1.63 12.07 -15.03
C VAL A 174 -3.01 11.88 -15.70
N GLY A 175 -3.86 11.01 -15.16
CA GLY A 175 -5.20 10.76 -15.71
C GLY A 175 -5.18 9.96 -17.01
N LEU A 176 -4.29 8.97 -17.13
CA LEU A 176 -4.29 8.09 -18.30
C LEU A 176 -5.55 7.22 -18.37
N ALA A 177 -5.84 6.70 -19.57
CA ALA A 177 -7.04 5.93 -19.85
C ALA A 177 -7.26 4.75 -18.87
N GLN A 178 -8.51 4.54 -18.46
CA GLN A 178 -8.90 3.54 -17.45
C GLN A 178 -8.39 2.12 -17.74
N TRP A 179 -8.33 1.72 -19.02
CA TRP A 179 -7.82 0.39 -19.39
C TRP A 179 -6.35 0.19 -19.03
N ILE A 180 -5.52 1.24 -19.08
CA ILE A 180 -4.11 1.19 -18.67
C ILE A 180 -4.03 0.97 -17.16
N ILE A 181 -4.85 1.69 -16.39
CA ILE A 181 -4.91 1.56 -14.94
C ILE A 181 -5.29 0.11 -14.56
N ILE A 182 -6.30 -0.47 -15.20
CA ILE A 182 -6.74 -1.86 -14.96
C ILE A 182 -5.60 -2.85 -15.25
N VAL A 183 -4.88 -2.70 -16.38
CA VAL A 183 -3.76 -3.57 -16.72
C VAL A 183 -2.69 -3.53 -15.62
N TYR A 184 -2.29 -2.34 -15.17
CA TYR A 184 -1.29 -2.21 -14.12
C TYR A 184 -1.77 -2.73 -12.76
N MET A 185 -3.06 -2.57 -12.42
CA MET A 185 -3.64 -3.17 -11.22
C MET A 185 -3.54 -4.70 -11.27
N VAL A 186 -3.90 -5.31 -12.40
CA VAL A 186 -3.81 -6.78 -12.59
C VAL A 186 -2.36 -7.25 -12.49
N VAL A 187 -1.42 -6.54 -13.12
CA VAL A 187 0.01 -6.88 -13.05
C VAL A 187 0.55 -6.76 -11.62
N ARG A 188 0.19 -5.70 -10.88
CA ARG A 188 0.53 -5.55 -9.44
C ARG A 188 0.01 -6.75 -8.64
N ALA A 189 -1.25 -7.12 -8.84
CA ALA A 189 -1.88 -8.25 -8.15
C ALA A 189 -1.17 -9.58 -8.47
N LEU A 190 -0.79 -9.82 -9.72
CA LEU A 190 -0.04 -11.03 -10.12
C LEU A 190 1.35 -11.10 -9.45
N PHE A 191 2.08 -9.99 -9.41
CA PHE A 191 3.36 -9.94 -8.69
C PHE A 191 3.19 -10.16 -7.18
N MET A 192 2.12 -9.61 -6.60
CA MET A 192 1.81 -9.83 -5.18
C MET A 192 1.45 -11.30 -4.94
N LEU A 193 0.58 -11.91 -5.75
CA LEU A 193 0.26 -13.35 -5.66
C LEU A 193 1.51 -14.23 -5.79
N PHE A 194 2.44 -13.88 -6.69
CA PHE A 194 3.72 -14.56 -6.80
C PHE A 194 4.57 -14.44 -5.53
N CYS A 195 4.63 -13.24 -4.93
CA CYS A 195 5.28 -13.02 -3.63
C CYS A 195 4.64 -13.89 -2.53
N LEU A 196 3.31 -13.91 -2.48
CA LEU A 196 2.54 -14.66 -1.47
C LEU A 196 2.69 -16.18 -1.62
N ASP A 197 2.70 -16.74 -2.85
CA ASP A 197 2.97 -18.17 -3.07
C ASP A 197 4.34 -18.57 -2.51
N ARG A 198 5.36 -17.75 -2.76
CA ARG A 198 6.72 -17.98 -2.22
C ARG A 198 6.73 -17.86 -0.70
N MET A 199 6.09 -16.84 -0.14
CA MET A 199 5.93 -16.67 1.31
C MET A 199 5.28 -17.90 1.96
N PHE A 200 4.25 -18.46 1.32
CA PHE A 200 3.58 -19.66 1.77
C PHE A 200 4.50 -20.88 1.73
N ARG A 201 5.33 -21.06 0.70
CA ARG A 201 6.30 -22.17 0.62
C ARG A 201 7.35 -22.09 1.73
N CYS A 202 7.87 -20.89 1.98
CA CYS A 202 8.87 -20.60 3.02
C CYS A 202 8.38 -20.88 4.44
N ARG A 203 7.07 -21.03 4.68
CA ARG A 203 6.47 -21.23 6.01
C ARG A 203 7.09 -22.36 6.84
N HIS A 204 7.61 -23.39 6.18
CA HIS A 204 8.20 -24.57 6.83
C HIS A 204 9.55 -24.28 7.51
N TYR A 205 10.17 -23.15 7.17
CA TYR A 205 11.47 -22.72 7.72
C TYR A 205 11.31 -21.69 8.85
N LEU A 206 10.08 -21.29 9.18
CA LEU A 206 9.82 -20.31 10.22
C LEU A 206 10.27 -20.82 11.59
N GLY A 207 11.24 -20.13 12.20
CA GLY A 207 11.73 -20.45 13.55
C GLY A 207 12.70 -21.62 13.64
N LYS A 208 13.27 -22.07 12.51
CA LYS A 208 14.33 -23.10 12.52
C LYS A 208 15.73 -22.57 12.87
N THR A 209 15.87 -21.27 13.12
CA THR A 209 17.18 -20.59 13.16
C THR A 209 17.94 -20.66 14.49
N GLU A 210 17.64 -21.60 15.41
CA GLU A 210 18.48 -21.89 16.59
C GLU A 210 18.37 -23.35 17.05
N ARG A 211 18.83 -24.29 16.22
CA ARG A 211 19.40 -25.56 16.69
C ARG A 211 20.58 -25.88 15.78
N ASP A 212 21.72 -25.31 16.12
CA ASP A 212 23.07 -25.90 16.01
C ASP A 212 24.06 -24.97 16.72
#